data_AF-A0A9W9YFV7-F1
#
_entry.id   AF-A0A9W9YFV7-F1
#
_cell.length_a   1.000
_cell.length_b   1.000
_cell.length_c   1.000
_cell.angle_alpha   90.00
_cell.angle_beta   90.00
_cell.angle_gamma   90.00
#
_symmetry.space_group_name_H-M   'P 1'
#
loop_
_entity.id
_entity.type
_entity.pdbx_description
1 polymer ?
#
loop_
_entity_poly.entity_id
_entity_poly.type
_entity_poly.pdbx_seq_one_letter_code
_entity_poly.pdbx_strand_id
1 'polypeptide(L)'
;MAYVTRTTKYAYSIIACSSRTVLFKKEHSLIRGSRILPLSTFNNVTKEPIKSISDLPGPVSLPIIGTIWTFFVGARSEPLGKRMLSSQGKSVNKYGRIFRVQLPGVTIVALTDPADVAKVLRAETKYPQRFQFPVLDYYREKRQKIPGVFFADGPEWYKYRSVLSKRMLRPKEVADYASGFNEIITDFIHRLRTVRELSGSEKENEVGELDSELFKMVVRVCGRDVV
;
A
#
# COMPACT_ATOMS: atom_id res chain seq x y z
N MET A 1 6.63 1.59 -1.18
CA MET A 1 5.38 2.32 -0.91
C MET A 1 5.20 3.38 -1.97
N ALA A 2 4.01 3.50 -2.56
CA ALA A 2 3.72 4.53 -3.55
C ALA A 2 3.16 5.77 -2.85
N TYR A 3 3.82 6.91 -3.00
CA TYR A 3 3.32 8.17 -2.48
C TYR A 3 2.46 8.84 -3.55
N VAL A 4 1.25 9.23 -3.15
CA VAL A 4 0.26 9.82 -4.04
C VAL A 4 0.10 11.28 -3.66
N THR A 5 0.59 12.16 -4.51
CA THR A 5 0.30 13.59 -4.40
C THR A 5 -0.94 13.87 -5.25
N ARG A 6 -2.08 14.13 -4.59
CA ARG A 6 -3.33 14.49 -5.28
C ARG A 6 -3.25 15.95 -5.76
N THR A 7 -2.95 16.15 -7.03
CA THR A 7 -3.18 17.45 -7.69
C THR A 7 -4.61 17.48 -8.22
N THR A 8 -5.57 17.98 -7.44
CA THR A 8 -6.94 18.19 -7.92
C THR A 8 -6.96 19.36 -8.91
N LYS A 9 -6.94 19.09 -10.22
CA LYS A 9 -7.18 20.11 -11.25
C LYS A 9 -8.21 19.74 -12.32
N TYR A 10 -8.91 18.61 -12.22
CA TYR A 10 -9.94 18.26 -13.19
C TYR A 10 -11.22 17.79 -12.51
N ALA A 11 -12.26 18.61 -12.62
CA ALA A 11 -13.65 18.24 -12.40
C ALA A 11 -14.18 17.69 -13.72
N TYR A 12 -14.53 16.41 -13.75
CA TYR A 12 -15.37 15.86 -14.81
C TYR A 12 -16.78 15.71 -14.24
N SER A 13 -17.68 16.59 -14.67
CA SER A 13 -19.12 16.45 -14.47
C SER A 13 -19.67 15.54 -15.55
N ILE A 14 -20.07 14.32 -15.22
CA ILE A 14 -20.98 13.56 -16.09
C ILE A 14 -21.99 12.83 -15.19
N ILE A 15 -23.27 13.08 -15.50
CA ILE A 15 -24.51 12.50 -14.96
C ILE A 15 -24.95 13.06 -13.59
N ALA A 16 -25.71 14.15 -13.67
CA ALA A 16 -26.66 14.53 -12.64
C ALA A 16 -27.75 13.44 -12.53
N CYS A 17 -27.87 12.83 -11.35
CA CYS A 17 -29.10 12.19 -10.92
C CYS A 17 -29.45 12.72 -9.53
N SER A 18 -30.71 13.09 -9.40
CA SER A 18 -31.30 13.90 -8.34
C SER A 18 -31.20 13.25 -6.95
N SER A 19 -31.11 14.12 -5.93
CA SER A 19 -31.37 13.84 -4.51
C SER A 19 -30.23 13.26 -3.65
N ARG A 20 -29.20 14.09 -3.38
CA ARG A 20 -28.71 14.41 -2.02
C ARG A 20 -27.48 15.30 -2.13
N THR A 21 -27.64 16.57 -1.76
CA THR A 21 -26.52 17.51 -1.62
C THR A 21 -25.64 17.06 -0.46
N VAL A 22 -24.55 16.37 -0.73
CA VAL A 22 -23.49 16.15 0.27
C VAL A 22 -22.62 17.40 0.25
N LEU A 23 -22.87 18.28 1.23
CA LEU A 23 -22.01 19.41 1.55
C LEU A 23 -20.60 18.89 1.88
N PHE A 24 -19.67 19.02 0.93
CA PHE A 24 -18.25 18.87 1.22
C PHE A 24 -17.83 20.03 2.13
N LYS A 25 -17.63 19.74 3.41
CA LYS A 25 -17.12 20.68 4.40
C LYS A 25 -15.70 21.09 4.00
N LYS A 26 -15.56 22.34 3.58
CA LYS A 26 -14.29 23.01 3.30
C LYS A 26 -13.63 23.35 4.63
N GLU A 27 -12.71 22.52 5.11
CA GLU A 27 -11.84 22.91 6.22
C GLU A 27 -10.68 23.76 5.69
N HIS A 28 -10.82 25.07 5.85
CA HIS A 28 -9.69 25.99 5.93
C HIS A 28 -9.18 25.95 7.37
N SER A 29 -7.99 25.41 7.60
CA SER A 29 -7.25 25.67 8.84
C SER A 29 -5.95 26.40 8.52
N LEU A 30 -5.95 27.70 8.83
CA LEU A 30 -4.75 28.50 8.97
C LEU A 30 -4.05 28.04 10.24
N ILE A 31 -2.91 27.37 10.15
CA ILE A 31 -2.04 27.14 11.31
C ILE A 31 -0.96 28.22 11.31
N ARG A 32 -1.09 29.10 12.30
CA ARG A 32 -0.22 30.22 12.66
C ARG A 32 0.77 29.77 13.75
N GLY A 33 2.08 29.88 13.46
CA GLY A 33 3.21 29.87 14.42
C GLY A 33 3.58 28.51 15.03
N SER A 34 4.83 28.15 15.35
CA SER A 34 6.14 28.82 15.29
C SER A 34 7.22 27.77 15.56
N ARG A 35 8.40 27.87 14.92
CA ARG A 35 9.77 27.81 15.50
C ARG A 35 10.78 27.72 14.35
N ILE A 36 11.38 28.86 14.02
CA ILE A 36 12.51 28.95 13.10
C ILE A 36 13.75 28.50 13.88
N LEU A 37 14.36 27.39 13.47
CA LEU A 37 15.69 26.99 13.92
C LEU A 37 16.75 27.85 13.21
N PRO A 38 17.89 28.17 13.84
CA PRO A 38 18.84 29.10 13.27
C PRO A 38 19.48 28.50 12.02
N LEU A 39 19.43 29.27 10.93
CA LEU A 39 20.01 28.95 9.63
C LEU A 39 21.54 29.01 9.76
N SER A 40 22.17 27.86 9.99
CA SER A 40 23.61 27.72 9.84
C SER A 40 23.96 27.77 8.34
N THR A 41 24.83 28.73 8.01
CA THR A 41 25.42 29.06 6.72
C THR A 41 25.61 27.86 5.79
N PHE A 42 24.74 27.72 4.79
CA PHE A 42 25.00 26.89 3.63
C PHE A 42 25.69 27.76 2.58
N ASN A 43 26.98 27.48 2.37
CA ASN A 43 27.79 28.05 1.30
C ASN A 43 27.13 27.82 -0.06
N ASN A 44 27.27 28.84 -0.92
CA ASN A 44 26.81 28.96 -2.30
C ASN A 44 26.76 27.63 -3.08
N VAL A 45 25.64 26.91 -2.99
CA VAL A 45 25.19 25.98 -4.03
C VAL A 45 24.35 26.83 -4.97
N THR A 46 24.77 26.92 -6.24
CA THR A 46 23.98 27.53 -7.31
C THR A 46 22.53 27.05 -7.17
N LYS A 47 21.60 27.97 -6.90
CA LYS A 47 20.17 27.69 -6.77
C LYS A 47 19.65 27.25 -8.14
N GLU A 48 19.85 25.99 -8.49
CA GLU A 48 19.13 25.40 -9.61
C GLU A 48 17.62 25.62 -9.39
N PRO A 49 16.88 26.02 -10.44
CA PRO A 49 15.44 26.20 -10.32
C PRO A 49 14.80 24.91 -9.81
N ILE A 50 13.91 25.04 -8.85
CA ILE A 50 13.22 23.89 -8.23
C ILE A 50 12.43 23.17 -9.33
N LYS A 51 12.84 21.94 -9.65
CA LYS A 51 12.17 21.08 -10.64
C LYS A 51 10.76 20.74 -10.16
N SER A 52 9.80 20.81 -11.07
CA SER A 52 8.40 20.49 -10.81
C SER A 52 8.16 18.98 -10.94
N ILE A 53 7.03 18.51 -10.39
CA ILE A 53 6.57 17.12 -10.55
C ILE A 53 6.42 16.75 -12.05
N SER A 54 6.10 17.73 -12.90
CA SER A 54 5.98 17.54 -14.34
C SER A 54 7.30 17.18 -15.02
N ASP A 55 8.44 17.60 -14.44
CA ASP A 55 9.78 17.41 -14.99
C ASP A 55 10.34 16.01 -14.65
N LEU A 56 9.63 15.26 -13.81
CA LEU A 56 10.03 13.90 -13.46
C LEU A 56 9.92 12.98 -14.68
N PRO A 57 10.92 12.12 -14.92
CA PRO A 57 10.87 11.14 -15.99
C PRO A 57 9.74 10.14 -15.73
N GLY A 58 9.20 9.53 -16.78
CA GLY A 58 8.16 8.53 -16.64
C GLY A 58 7.64 8.02 -17.98
N PRO A 59 6.80 6.97 -17.96
CA PRO A 59 6.11 6.51 -19.16
C PRO A 59 5.20 7.60 -19.74
N VAL A 60 5.07 7.60 -21.06
CA VAL A 60 4.23 8.55 -21.78
C VAL A 60 2.79 8.41 -21.30
N SER A 61 2.22 9.51 -20.80
CA SER A 61 0.83 9.55 -20.37
C SER A 61 -0.07 9.90 -21.57
N LEU A 62 -0.94 8.97 -21.96
CA LEU A 62 -1.96 9.22 -22.97
C LEU A 62 -3.15 10.00 -22.37
N PRO A 63 -3.90 10.77 -23.16
CA PRO A 63 -5.14 11.41 -22.71
C PRO A 63 -6.10 10.37 -22.11
N ILE A 64 -6.75 10.73 -20.98
CA ILE A 64 -7.76 9.91 -20.27
C ILE A 64 -7.20 8.65 -19.59
N ILE A 65 -6.47 7.80 -20.31
CA ILE A 65 -5.95 6.50 -19.83
C ILE A 65 -4.68 6.67 -18.98
N GLY A 66 -3.94 7.77 -19.18
CA GLY A 66 -2.67 8.00 -18.50
C GLY A 66 -1.62 6.99 -18.95
N THR A 67 -0.95 6.34 -18.00
CA THR A 67 0.09 5.34 -18.24
C THR A 67 -0.45 3.92 -18.12
N ILE A 68 -1.76 3.72 -17.95
CA ILE A 68 -2.33 2.37 -17.79
C ILE A 68 -2.07 1.47 -19.01
N TRP A 69 -2.00 2.06 -20.20
CA TRP A 69 -1.71 1.33 -21.44
C TRP A 69 -0.39 0.54 -21.38
N THR A 70 0.61 0.99 -20.61
CA THR A 70 1.89 0.28 -20.48
C THR A 70 1.74 -1.08 -19.80
N PHE A 71 0.67 -1.28 -19.03
CA PHE A 71 0.36 -2.59 -18.45
C PHE A 71 -0.24 -3.54 -19.49
N PHE A 72 -0.93 -3.03 -20.51
CA PHE A 72 -1.59 -3.85 -21.51
C PHE A 72 -0.72 -4.13 -22.75
N VAL A 73 0.24 -3.25 -23.06
CA VAL A 73 1.18 -3.47 -24.16
C VAL A 73 2.13 -4.62 -23.85
N GLY A 74 2.13 -5.63 -24.73
CA GLY A 74 2.95 -6.84 -24.56
C GLY A 74 2.38 -7.84 -23.55
N ALA A 75 1.08 -7.79 -23.26
CA ALA A 75 0.39 -8.73 -22.38
C ALA A 75 0.49 -10.17 -22.93
N ARG A 76 1.56 -10.87 -22.57
CA ARG A 76 1.60 -12.34 -22.52
C ARG A 76 0.73 -12.82 -21.35
N SER A 77 0.34 -14.08 -21.37
CA SER A 77 -0.53 -14.79 -20.41
C SER A 77 -0.03 -14.83 -18.95
N GLU A 78 0.86 -13.93 -18.55
CA GLU A 78 1.41 -13.87 -17.21
C GLU A 78 0.41 -13.30 -16.18
N PRO A 79 0.39 -13.84 -14.95
CA PRO A 79 -0.40 -13.29 -13.86
C PRO A 79 -0.08 -11.80 -13.60
N LEU A 80 -1.13 -11.02 -13.32
CA LEU A 80 -1.04 -9.56 -13.12
C LEU A 80 0.04 -9.15 -12.10
N GLY A 81 0.18 -9.90 -11.01
CA GLY A 81 1.17 -9.62 -9.95
C GLY A 81 2.61 -9.71 -10.43
N LYS A 82 2.97 -10.76 -11.18
CA LYS A 82 4.32 -10.92 -11.76
C LYS A 82 4.61 -9.80 -12.76
N ARG A 83 3.61 -9.41 -13.55
CA ARG A 83 3.71 -8.30 -14.50
C ARG A 83 3.96 -6.95 -13.82
N MET A 84 3.28 -6.68 -12.71
CA MET A 84 3.48 -5.43 -11.96
C MET A 84 4.91 -5.31 -11.44
N LEU A 85 5.44 -6.38 -10.84
CA LEU A 85 6.80 -6.40 -10.31
C LEU A 85 7.85 -6.24 -11.42
N SER A 86 7.70 -6.98 -12.52
CA SER A 86 8.64 -6.89 -13.65
C SER A 86 8.57 -5.52 -14.34
N SER A 87 7.37 -4.93 -14.46
CA SER A 87 7.17 -3.58 -14.96
C SER A 87 7.83 -2.52 -14.07
N GLN A 88 7.76 -2.67 -12.75
CA GLN A 88 8.46 -1.78 -11.82
C GLN A 88 9.98 -1.86 -12.02
N GLY A 89 10.55 -3.07 -12.10
CA GLY A 89 11.99 -3.26 -12.36
C GLY A 89 12.45 -2.61 -13.68
N LYS A 90 11.69 -2.82 -14.77
CA LYS A 90 11.95 -2.17 -16.07
C LYS A 90 11.86 -0.63 -15.97
N SER A 91 10.90 -0.13 -15.20
CA SER A 91 10.72 1.32 -15.01
C SER A 91 11.87 1.93 -14.21
N VAL A 92 12.37 1.24 -13.17
CA VAL A 92 13.57 1.66 -12.41
C VAL A 92 14.78 1.75 -13.35
N ASN A 93 15.00 0.72 -14.17
CA ASN A 93 16.15 0.71 -15.09
C ASN A 93 16.06 1.80 -16.17
N LYS A 94 14.84 2.15 -16.61
CA LYS A 94 14.62 3.12 -17.68
C LYS A 94 14.56 4.57 -17.21
N TYR A 95 13.93 4.83 -16.06
CA TYR A 95 13.63 6.18 -15.57
C TYR A 95 14.46 6.57 -14.35
N GLY A 96 15.16 5.63 -13.72
CA GLY A 96 16.05 5.85 -12.60
C GLY A 96 15.34 5.85 -11.23
N ARG A 97 15.94 6.57 -10.28
CA ARG A 97 15.60 6.50 -8.85
C ARG A 97 14.25 7.10 -8.47
N ILE A 98 13.81 8.09 -9.24
CA ILE A 98 12.55 8.81 -9.05
C ILE A 98 11.88 8.97 -10.39
N PHE A 99 10.62 8.53 -10.49
CA PHE A 99 9.86 8.64 -11.72
C PHE A 99 8.37 8.81 -11.44
N ARG A 100 7.66 9.37 -12.40
CA ARG A 100 6.23 9.67 -12.33
C ARG A 100 5.41 8.66 -13.12
N VAL A 101 4.34 8.16 -12.52
CA VAL A 101 3.33 7.31 -13.14
C VAL A 101 1.99 8.03 -13.07
N GLN A 102 1.28 8.13 -14.18
CA GLN A 102 0.02 8.86 -14.25
C GLN A 102 -1.14 7.89 -14.40
N LEU A 103 -1.93 7.72 -13.35
CA LEU A 103 -3.22 7.03 -13.45
C LEU A 103 -4.33 8.06 -13.73
N PRO A 104 -5.49 7.63 -14.27
CA PRO A 104 -6.65 8.49 -14.40
C PRO A 104 -7.00 9.13 -13.05
N GLY A 105 -6.94 10.47 -12.99
CA GLY A 105 -7.23 11.25 -11.79
C GLY A 105 -6.16 11.21 -10.68
N VAL A 106 -5.08 10.45 -10.83
CA VAL A 106 -4.06 10.28 -9.77
C VAL A 106 -2.64 10.29 -10.34
N THR A 107 -1.78 11.13 -9.76
CA THR A 107 -0.35 11.15 -10.06
C THR A 107 0.41 10.41 -8.97
N ILE A 108 1.20 9.42 -9.36
CA ILE A 108 2.03 8.62 -8.45
C ILE A 108 3.50 8.96 -8.69
N VAL A 109 4.23 9.29 -7.63
CA VAL A 109 5.69 9.41 -7.68
C VAL A 109 6.28 8.14 -7.07
N ALA A 110 6.98 7.38 -7.90
CA ALA A 110 7.68 6.18 -7.47
C ALA A 110 9.09 6.56 -7.00
N LEU A 111 9.42 6.10 -5.79
CA LEU A 111 10.74 6.25 -5.18
C LEU A 111 11.36 4.87 -5.04
N THR A 112 12.58 4.70 -5.55
CA THR A 112 13.30 3.43 -5.51
C THR A 112 14.48 3.46 -4.55
N ASP A 113 14.97 4.65 -4.20
CA ASP A 113 16.09 4.83 -3.31
C ASP A 113 15.65 4.86 -1.83
N PRO A 114 16.24 4.02 -0.95
CA PRO A 114 15.91 4.02 0.48
C PRO A 114 16.11 5.36 1.18
N ALA A 115 17.10 6.16 0.77
CA ALA A 115 17.34 7.46 1.41
C ALA A 115 16.19 8.45 1.12
N ASP A 116 15.66 8.45 -0.10
CA ASP A 116 14.49 9.25 -0.47
C ASP A 116 13.21 8.76 0.19
N VAL A 117 13.01 7.43 0.29
CA VAL A 117 11.89 6.86 1.06
C VAL A 117 11.96 7.29 2.52
N ALA A 118 13.15 7.27 3.13
CA ALA A 118 13.34 7.71 4.51
C ALA A 118 13.05 9.20 4.71
N LYS A 119 13.37 10.06 3.73
CA LYS A 119 12.99 11.49 3.78
C LYS A 119 11.48 11.65 3.84
N VAL A 120 10.75 10.93 2.99
CA VAL A 120 9.28 11.03 2.97
C VAL A 120 8.66 10.48 4.25
N LEU A 121 9.13 9.34 4.75
CA LEU A 121 8.63 8.77 6.01
C LEU A 121 8.90 9.69 7.21
N ARG A 122 10.03 10.40 7.24
CA ARG A 122 10.32 11.38 8.30
C ARG A 122 9.47 12.65 8.18
N ALA A 123 9.05 13.00 6.97
CA ALA A 123 8.17 14.15 6.71
C ALA A 123 6.68 13.81 6.86
N GLU A 124 6.33 12.56 7.20
CA GLU A 124 4.96 12.11 7.34
C GLU A 124 4.25 12.83 8.50
N THR A 125 3.01 13.26 8.26
CA THR A 125 2.24 13.98 9.28
C THR A 125 1.68 13.00 10.33
N LYS A 126 1.09 13.53 11.40
CA LYS A 126 0.42 12.73 12.43
C LYS A 126 -0.62 11.75 11.86
N TYR A 127 -1.28 12.13 10.76
CA TYR A 127 -2.28 11.31 10.10
C TYR A 127 -1.80 10.98 8.68
N PRO A 128 -1.22 9.79 8.45
CA PRO A 128 -0.71 9.42 7.14
C PRO A 128 -1.87 9.28 6.15
N GLN A 129 -1.68 9.82 4.94
CA GLN A 129 -2.65 9.67 3.85
C GLN A 129 -2.22 8.53 2.94
N ARG A 130 -3.11 7.56 2.75
CA ARG A 130 -2.83 6.35 1.97
C ARG A 130 -3.63 6.34 0.68
N PHE A 131 -3.24 5.44 -0.22
CA PHE A 131 -4.01 5.19 -1.42
C PHE A 131 -5.37 4.58 -1.05
N GLN A 132 -6.45 5.24 -1.46
CA GLN A 132 -7.82 4.77 -1.25
C GLN A 132 -8.24 3.86 -2.40
N PHE A 133 -9.16 2.94 -2.11
CA PHE A 133 -9.72 2.01 -3.08
C PHE A 133 -11.21 2.29 -3.24
N PRO A 134 -11.62 3.18 -4.17
CA PRO A 134 -13.00 3.67 -4.24
C PRO A 134 -14.06 2.57 -4.32
N VAL A 135 -13.73 1.45 -4.98
CA VAL A 135 -14.62 0.27 -5.09
C VAL A 135 -14.86 -0.38 -3.72
N LEU A 136 -13.83 -0.51 -2.89
CA LEU A 136 -13.95 -1.10 -1.55
C LEU A 136 -14.64 -0.15 -0.59
N ASP A 137 -14.40 1.16 -0.74
CA ASP A 137 -15.08 2.20 0.04
C ASP A 137 -16.59 2.18 -0.25
N TYR A 138 -16.97 2.18 -1.53
CA TYR A 138 -18.37 2.06 -1.96
C TYR A 138 -19.03 0.78 -1.43
N TYR A 139 -18.36 -0.36 -1.51
CA TYR A 139 -18.90 -1.62 -0.99
C TYR A 139 -19.14 -1.55 0.52
N ARG A 140 -18.17 -1.03 1.30
CA ARG A 140 -18.32 -0.89 2.75
C ARG A 140 -19.46 0.04 3.12
N GLU A 141 -19.57 1.19 2.45
CA GLU A 141 -20.65 2.16 2.69
C GLU A 141 -22.02 1.53 2.41
N LYS A 142 -22.18 0.86 1.26
CA LYS A 142 -23.41 0.16 0.90
C LYS A 142 -23.80 -0.93 1.91
N ARG A 143 -22.81 -1.60 2.49
CA ARG A 143 -23.01 -2.65 3.50
C ARG A 143 -23.00 -2.12 4.94
N GLN A 144 -22.89 -0.80 5.13
CA GLN A 144 -22.78 -0.14 6.43
C GLN A 144 -21.71 -0.78 7.33
N LYS A 145 -20.56 -1.12 6.75
CA LYS A 145 -19.43 -1.72 7.47
C LYS A 145 -18.45 -0.65 7.92
N ILE A 146 -17.95 -0.78 9.14
CA ILE A 146 -16.89 0.08 9.67
C ILE A 146 -15.61 -0.08 8.83
N PRO A 147 -14.82 1.00 8.64
CA PRO A 147 -13.61 0.96 7.83
C PRO A 147 -12.47 0.15 8.48
N GLY A 148 -12.42 0.12 9.82
CA GLY A 148 -11.30 -0.44 10.55
C GLY A 148 -9.98 0.30 10.27
N VAL A 149 -8.86 -0.21 10.81
CA VAL A 149 -7.55 0.48 10.70
C VAL A 149 -7.00 0.53 9.28
N PHE A 150 -7.41 -0.39 8.40
CA PHE A 150 -6.90 -0.45 7.03
C PHE A 150 -7.53 0.63 6.14
N PHE A 151 -8.85 0.82 6.21
CA PHE A 151 -9.57 1.75 5.34
C PHE A 151 -9.88 3.11 5.98
N ALA A 152 -9.67 3.28 7.29
CA ALA A 152 -9.85 4.58 7.93
C ALA A 152 -8.68 5.51 7.60
N ASP A 153 -8.95 6.81 7.63
CA ASP A 153 -7.98 7.89 7.47
C ASP A 153 -8.11 8.92 8.60
N GLY A 154 -7.15 9.84 8.70
CA GLY A 154 -7.26 10.98 9.61
C GLY A 154 -7.31 10.60 11.11
N PRO A 155 -8.07 11.37 11.92
CA PRO A 155 -8.25 11.08 13.34
C PRO A 155 -8.91 9.72 13.63
N GLU A 156 -9.80 9.25 12.75
CA GLU A 156 -10.49 7.96 12.92
C GLU A 156 -9.49 6.80 12.80
N TRP A 157 -8.61 6.85 11.79
CA TRP A 157 -7.49 5.92 11.68
C TRP A 157 -6.64 5.90 12.95
N TYR A 158 -6.29 7.08 13.45
CA TYR A 158 -5.45 7.19 14.64
C TYR A 158 -6.11 6.57 15.87
N LYS A 159 -7.43 6.71 16.01
CA LYS A 159 -8.21 6.05 17.07
C LYS A 159 -8.09 4.52 16.98
N TYR A 160 -8.40 3.92 15.82
CA TYR A 160 -8.28 2.46 15.65
C TYR A 160 -6.84 1.98 15.86
N ARG A 161 -5.87 2.68 15.26
CA ARG A 161 -4.45 2.35 15.33
C ARG A 161 -3.92 2.39 16.76
N SER A 162 -4.31 3.40 17.54
CA SER A 162 -3.85 3.58 18.92
C SER A 162 -4.35 2.48 19.87
N VAL A 163 -5.49 1.87 19.57
CA VAL A 163 -6.01 0.74 20.35
C VAL A 163 -5.35 -0.56 19.89
N LEU A 164 -5.37 -0.85 18.59
CA LEU A 164 -4.85 -2.12 18.05
C LEU A 164 -3.35 -2.29 18.23
N SER A 165 -2.57 -1.22 18.09
CA SER A 165 -1.10 -1.28 18.28
C SER A 165 -0.71 -1.75 19.67
N LYS A 166 -1.52 -1.48 20.70
CA LYS A 166 -1.24 -1.89 22.06
C LYS A 166 -1.33 -3.40 22.24
N ARG A 167 -2.23 -4.08 21.53
CA ARG A 167 -2.43 -5.53 21.62
C ARG A 167 -1.61 -6.32 20.60
N MET A 168 -1.51 -5.80 19.37
CA MET A 168 -0.94 -6.56 18.25
C MET A 168 0.56 -6.32 18.01
N LEU A 169 1.16 -5.25 18.55
CA LEU A 169 2.55 -4.88 18.22
C LEU A 169 3.48 -4.74 19.42
N ARG A 170 2.97 -4.89 20.65
CA ARG A 170 3.81 -4.88 21.85
C ARG A 170 4.39 -6.28 22.06
N PRO A 171 5.71 -6.46 22.16
CA PRO A 171 6.31 -7.79 22.29
C PRO A 171 5.70 -8.65 23.40
N LYS A 172 5.38 -8.04 24.55
CA LYS A 172 4.74 -8.73 25.68
C LYS A 172 3.37 -9.33 25.32
N GLU A 173 2.54 -8.56 24.63
CA GLU A 173 1.18 -8.98 24.25
C GLU A 173 1.23 -9.97 23.08
N VAL A 174 2.19 -9.80 22.17
CA VAL A 174 2.42 -10.75 21.07
C VAL A 174 2.87 -12.12 21.59
N ALA A 175 3.63 -12.16 22.69
CA ALA A 175 4.11 -13.41 23.29
C ALA A 175 2.96 -14.30 23.79
N ASP A 176 1.83 -13.72 24.19
CA ASP A 176 0.66 -14.47 24.67
C ASP A 176 0.05 -15.36 23.58
N TYR A 177 0.22 -15.01 22.30
CA TYR A 177 -0.25 -15.80 21.15
C TYR A 177 0.70 -16.95 20.77
N ALA A 178 1.91 -16.99 21.32
CA ALA A 178 2.96 -17.92 20.88
C ALA A 178 2.59 -19.39 21.12
N SER A 179 1.95 -19.71 22.25
CA SER A 179 1.48 -21.07 22.54
C SER A 179 0.47 -21.55 21.52
N GLY A 180 -0.54 -20.72 21.20
CA GLY A 180 -1.55 -21.03 20.19
C GLY A 180 -0.96 -21.21 18.80
N PHE A 181 0.04 -20.41 18.41
CA PHE A 181 0.76 -20.60 17.15
C PHE A 181 1.58 -21.89 17.15
N ASN A 182 2.26 -22.23 18.25
CA ASN A 182 3.06 -23.44 18.35
C ASN A 182 2.21 -24.71 18.20
N GLU A 183 1.00 -24.74 18.74
CA GLU A 183 0.07 -25.85 18.53
C GLU A 183 -0.27 -26.02 17.04
N ILE A 184 -0.66 -24.93 16.36
CA ILE A 184 -1.01 -24.97 14.94
C ILE A 184 0.19 -25.38 14.07
N ILE A 185 1.39 -24.90 14.41
CA ILE A 185 2.63 -25.27 13.71
C ILE A 185 2.94 -26.74 13.94
N THR A 186 2.76 -27.25 15.15
CA THR A 186 2.96 -28.68 15.48
C THR A 186 2.02 -29.55 14.67
N ASP A 187 0.73 -29.21 14.63
CA ASP A 187 -0.27 -29.89 13.79
C ASP A 187 0.10 -29.83 12.31
N PHE A 188 0.59 -28.68 11.85
CA PHE A 188 1.02 -28.50 10.47
C PHE A 188 2.22 -29.40 10.13
N ILE A 189 3.22 -29.50 11.00
CA ILE A 189 4.37 -30.40 10.82
C ILE A 189 3.91 -31.86 10.76
N HIS A 190 2.98 -32.26 11.63
CA HIS A 190 2.38 -33.59 11.56
C HIS A 190 1.66 -33.82 10.23
N ARG A 191 0.87 -32.85 9.77
CA ARG A 191 0.19 -32.90 8.47
C ARG A 191 1.19 -33.07 7.33
N LEU A 192 2.27 -32.29 7.29
CA LEU A 192 3.31 -32.41 6.26
C LEU A 192 3.95 -33.81 6.21
N ARG A 193 4.15 -34.45 7.37
CA ARG A 193 4.67 -35.83 7.43
C ARG A 193 3.69 -36.86 6.88
N THR A 194 2.39 -36.59 6.96
CA THR A 194 1.34 -37.47 6.44
C THR A 194 1.09 -37.27 4.94
N VAL A 195 1.21 -36.04 4.44
CA VAL A 195 0.93 -35.72 3.02
C VAL A 195 2.15 -35.80 2.11
N ARG A 196 3.37 -35.92 2.67
CA ARG A 196 4.56 -36.13 1.87
C ARG A 196 4.50 -37.49 1.15
N GLU A 197 5.12 -37.54 -0.02
CA GLU A 197 5.23 -38.76 -0.81
C GLU A 197 5.98 -39.87 -0.05
N LEU A 198 5.50 -41.10 -0.24
CA LEU A 198 6.03 -42.29 0.42
C LEU A 198 7.47 -42.58 -0.02
N SER A 199 8.23 -43.21 0.87
CA SER A 199 9.58 -43.68 0.57
C SER A 199 9.58 -44.66 -0.59
N GLY A 200 10.50 -44.46 -1.55
CA GLY A 200 10.58 -45.26 -2.78
C GLY A 200 9.85 -44.70 -4.01
N SER A 201 9.22 -43.51 -3.92
CA SER A 201 8.76 -42.77 -5.10
C SER A 201 9.88 -41.88 -5.68
N GLU A 202 9.77 -41.46 -6.94
CA GLU A 202 10.72 -40.51 -7.56
C GLU A 202 10.80 -39.16 -6.83
N LYS A 203 9.78 -38.84 -6.03
CA LYS A 203 9.63 -37.60 -5.26
C LYS A 203 9.58 -37.87 -3.76
N GLU A 204 10.32 -38.87 -3.30
CA GLU A 204 10.34 -39.27 -1.90
C GLU A 204 10.57 -38.06 -0.98
N ASN A 205 9.74 -37.96 0.08
CA ASN A 205 9.72 -36.84 1.04
C ASN A 205 9.30 -35.46 0.49
N GLU A 206 8.93 -35.33 -0.78
CA GLU A 206 8.33 -34.11 -1.30
C GLU A 206 6.86 -33.97 -0.86
N VAL A 207 6.43 -32.74 -0.60
CA VAL A 207 5.04 -32.41 -0.35
C VAL A 207 4.46 -31.76 -1.60
N GLY A 208 3.51 -32.43 -2.24
CA GLY A 208 2.72 -31.85 -3.32
C GLY A 208 1.87 -30.67 -2.83
N GLU A 209 1.66 -29.67 -3.68
CA GLU A 209 0.79 -28.51 -3.40
C GLU A 209 1.08 -27.80 -2.06
N LEU A 210 2.36 -27.62 -1.74
CA LEU A 210 2.79 -26.97 -0.50
C LEU A 210 2.17 -25.58 -0.30
N ASP A 211 1.89 -24.85 -1.37
CA ASP A 211 1.19 -23.56 -1.34
C ASP A 211 -0.23 -23.67 -0.79
N SER A 212 -0.98 -24.70 -1.17
CA SER A 212 -2.30 -25.01 -0.62
C SER A 212 -2.21 -25.36 0.86
N GLU A 213 -1.21 -26.14 1.25
CA GLU A 213 -0.98 -26.54 2.64
C GLU A 213 -0.60 -25.35 3.54
N LEU A 214 0.28 -24.48 3.05
CA LEU A 214 0.64 -23.23 3.72
C LEU A 214 -0.57 -22.28 3.83
N PHE A 215 -1.40 -22.20 2.79
CA PHE A 215 -2.61 -21.38 2.83
C PHE A 215 -3.57 -21.85 3.93
N LYS A 216 -3.81 -23.17 4.03
CA LYS A 216 -4.63 -23.76 5.10
C LYS A 216 -4.07 -23.47 6.48
N MET A 217 -2.74 -23.55 6.66
CA MET A 217 -2.08 -23.21 7.92
C MET A 217 -2.33 -21.74 8.29
N VAL A 218 -2.11 -20.80 7.35
CA VAL A 218 -2.30 -19.36 7.60
C VAL A 218 -3.75 -19.04 7.96
N VAL A 219 -4.73 -19.64 7.27
CA VAL A 219 -6.15 -19.47 7.60
C VAL A 219 -6.46 -19.96 9.01
N ARG A 220 -5.89 -21.10 9.42
CA ARG A 220 -6.06 -21.63 10.78
C ARG A 220 -5.42 -20.74 11.83
N VAL A 221 -4.24 -20.17 11.55
CA VAL A 221 -3.58 -19.18 12.42
C VAL A 221 -4.47 -17.94 12.59
N CYS A 222 -4.96 -17.36 11.50
CA CYS A 222 -5.79 -16.16 11.57
C CYS A 222 -7.20 -16.40 12.13
N GLY A 223 -7.73 -17.62 12.04
CA GLY A 223 -9.08 -17.95 12.48
C GLY A 223 -9.23 -18.28 13.97
N ARG A 224 -8.13 -18.60 14.67
CA ARG A 224 -8.18 -19.03 16.08
C ARG A 224 -8.46 -17.88 17.06
N ASP A 225 -8.19 -16.63 16.67
CA ASP A 225 -8.33 -15.45 17.55
C ASP A 225 -9.68 -14.71 17.42
N VAL A 226 -10.73 -15.35 16.90
CA VAL A 226 -12.06 -14.72 16.65
C VAL A 226 -13.19 -15.32 17.51
N VAL A 227 -12.88 -15.97 18.64
CA VAL A 227 -13.90 -16.45 19.59
C VAL A 227 -13.59 -15.96 21.00
#